data_AF-A0A5J4QEK2-F1
#
_entry.id   AF-A0A5J4QEK2-F1
#
_cell.length_a   1.000
_cell.length_b   1.000
_cell.length_c   1.000
_cell.angle_alpha   90.00
_cell.angle_beta   90.00
_cell.angle_gamma   90.00
#
_symmetry.space_group_name_H-M   'P 1'
#
loop_
_entity.id
_entity.type
_entity.pdbx_description
1 polymer ?
#
loop_
_entity_poly.entity_id
_entity_poly.type
_entity_poly.pdbx_seq_one_letter_code
_entity_poly.pdbx_strand_id
1 'polypeptide(L)'
;MTHATKVIILGKAHKNITTHKGGGFLSEIKDVWLVIGTDFKHKKLEPNCCGRFPLGEKAIGRLGVHKLGNKITLISKSNKIDENTKQVSKEVKLTIDWTTLNQTQTIDDFAIEVTENDMPNYFTGRRIGTKIIIEGLKTKWDRRQIREVYRNLTSLNSPFSGANDAFKVDITSNSDLFVGLPSFEDIKESGFYFGHCVLKNDRIEDFRYEFKPWTSLYKVRYIFTINHLSLLP
;
A
#
# COMPACT_ATOMS: atom_id res chain seq x y z
N MET A 1 27.48 -1.34 11.36
CA MET A 1 26.26 -2.14 11.14
C MET A 1 25.12 -1.19 10.82
N THR A 2 24.47 -1.33 9.68
CA THR A 2 23.37 -0.43 9.27
C THR A 2 22.05 -0.95 9.83
N HIS A 3 21.39 -0.16 10.68
CA HIS A 3 20.10 -0.51 11.28
C HIS A 3 19.05 0.54 10.90
N ALA A 4 17.83 0.11 10.60
CA ALA A 4 16.74 1.05 10.38
C ALA A 4 16.25 1.64 11.71
N THR A 5 16.04 2.96 11.73
CA THR A 5 15.51 3.69 12.90
C THR A 5 14.15 4.35 12.60
N LYS A 6 13.79 4.43 11.31
CA LYS A 6 12.59 5.10 10.82
C LYS A 6 12.07 4.40 9.57
N VAL A 7 10.74 4.23 9.49
CA VAL A 7 10.04 3.71 8.32
C VAL A 7 8.99 4.72 7.89
N ILE A 8 8.93 5.01 6.58
CA ILE A 8 7.95 5.92 6.00
C ILE A 8 7.17 5.14 4.95
N ILE A 9 5.85 5.10 5.10
CA ILE A 9 4.92 4.50 4.15
C ILE A 9 4.10 5.62 3.53
N LEU A 10 4.12 5.70 2.19
CA LEU A 10 3.37 6.68 1.42
C LEU A 10 2.31 5.97 0.58
N GLY A 11 1.04 6.21 0.89
CA GLY A 11 -0.09 5.82 0.06
C GLY A 11 -0.54 6.99 -0.81
N LYS A 12 -0.41 6.85 -2.14
CA LYS A 12 -1.07 7.74 -3.10
C LYS A 12 -2.47 7.19 -3.40
N ALA A 13 -3.50 7.97 -3.10
CA ALA A 13 -4.86 7.63 -3.53
C ALA A 13 -5.05 8.12 -4.98
N HIS A 14 -5.11 7.20 -5.94
CA HIS A 14 -5.55 7.51 -7.30
C HIS A 14 -7.07 7.61 -7.30
N LYS A 15 -7.57 8.81 -6.96
CA LYS A 15 -8.99 9.18 -6.85
C LYS A 15 -9.78 8.41 -5.77
N ASN A 16 -10.52 9.19 -4.99
CA ASN A 16 -11.63 8.85 -4.09
C ASN A 16 -11.61 7.45 -3.44
N ILE A 17 -11.14 7.39 -2.19
CA ILE A 17 -11.76 6.46 -1.24
C ILE A 17 -13.12 7.08 -0.88
N THR A 18 -14.13 6.79 -1.70
CA THR A 18 -15.52 7.19 -1.41
C THR A 18 -16.02 6.34 -0.26
N THR A 19 -16.33 6.99 0.85
CA THR A 19 -17.05 6.36 1.96
C THR A 19 -17.86 7.47 2.63
N HIS A 20 -19.15 7.61 2.30
CA HIS A 20 -20.07 8.47 3.07
C HIS A 20 -20.51 7.74 4.34
N LYS A 21 -20.53 8.44 5.49
CA LYS A 21 -21.55 9.40 5.94
C LYS A 21 -20.91 10.48 6.85
N GLY A 22 -21.23 11.75 6.57
CA GLY A 22 -21.23 12.92 7.47
C GLY A 22 -20.21 12.96 8.62
N GLY A 23 -18.97 13.32 8.31
CA GLY A 23 -17.94 13.63 9.29
C GLY A 23 -16.61 13.81 8.57
N GLY A 24 -15.88 14.90 8.84
CA GLY A 24 -14.55 15.12 8.25
C GLY A 24 -13.57 13.99 8.57
N PHE A 25 -12.38 14.01 7.96
CA PHE A 25 -11.36 12.97 8.20
C PHE A 25 -10.93 12.86 9.69
N LEU A 26 -11.14 13.93 10.47
CA LEU A 26 -10.94 13.96 11.92
C LEU A 26 -11.82 12.93 12.67
N SER A 27 -13.11 12.80 12.32
CA SER A 27 -13.98 11.79 12.92
C SER A 27 -13.59 10.39 12.45
N GLU A 28 -13.13 10.23 11.20
CA GLU A 28 -12.64 8.93 10.71
C GLU A 28 -11.40 8.44 11.49
N ILE A 29 -10.47 9.31 11.84
CA ILE A 29 -9.33 8.94 12.70
C ILE A 29 -9.82 8.48 14.08
N LYS A 30 -10.68 9.29 14.72
CA LYS A 30 -11.16 9.04 16.08
C LYS A 30 -12.01 7.78 16.18
N ASP A 31 -12.93 7.60 15.24
CA ASP A 31 -13.97 6.56 15.32
C ASP A 31 -13.57 5.26 14.61
N VAL A 32 -12.64 5.31 13.65
CA VAL A 32 -12.26 4.13 12.85
C VAL A 32 -10.81 3.72 13.05
N TRP A 33 -9.86 4.66 13.08
CA TRP A 33 -8.44 4.30 13.18
C TRP A 33 -8.01 3.96 14.61
N LEU A 34 -8.47 4.74 15.60
CA LEU A 34 -8.15 4.55 17.01
C LEU A 34 -8.97 3.47 17.71
N VAL A 35 -10.14 3.10 17.17
CA VAL A 35 -11.00 2.06 17.75
C VAL A 35 -10.54 0.67 17.30
N ILE A 36 -10.34 -0.26 18.23
CA ILE A 36 -9.96 -1.65 17.91
C ILE A 36 -11.22 -2.46 17.58
N GLY A 37 -11.20 -3.23 16.48
CA GLY A 37 -12.30 -4.14 16.14
C GLY A 37 -13.53 -3.46 15.53
N THR A 38 -13.31 -2.50 14.62
CA THR A 38 -14.42 -1.88 13.89
C THR A 38 -14.86 -2.71 12.69
N ASP A 39 -16.12 -3.13 12.66
CA ASP A 39 -16.77 -3.86 11.54
C ASP A 39 -17.06 -2.96 10.32
N PHE A 40 -16.33 -1.84 10.21
CA PHE A 40 -16.63 -0.75 9.30
C PHE A 40 -16.55 -1.18 7.82
N LYS A 41 -15.77 -2.23 7.51
CA LYS A 41 -15.68 -2.84 6.17
C LYS A 41 -16.71 -3.94 5.92
N HIS A 42 -17.30 -4.53 6.96
CA HIS A 42 -18.26 -5.65 6.82
C HIS A 42 -19.60 -5.21 6.21
N LYS A 43 -19.96 -3.93 6.34
CA LYS A 43 -21.22 -3.37 5.80
C LYS A 43 -21.12 -2.86 4.36
N LYS A 44 -19.93 -2.92 3.72
CA LYS A 44 -19.71 -2.43 2.36
C LYS A 44 -19.03 -3.50 1.52
N LEU A 45 -19.83 -4.31 0.86
CA LEU A 45 -19.37 -5.22 -0.20
C LEU A 45 -19.24 -4.50 -1.55
N GLU A 46 -19.39 -3.19 -1.61
CA GLU A 46 -19.25 -2.46 -2.86
C GLU A 46 -17.77 -2.20 -3.19
N PRO A 47 -17.38 -2.40 -4.46
CA PRO A 47 -16.04 -2.05 -4.91
C PRO A 47 -15.85 -0.52 -4.83
N ASN A 48 -14.64 -0.09 -4.50
CA ASN A 48 -14.28 1.32 -4.56
C ASN A 48 -14.24 1.83 -6.02
N CYS A 49 -13.96 3.11 -6.22
CA CYS A 49 -13.92 3.70 -7.58
C CYS A 49 -12.82 3.11 -8.50
N CYS A 50 -11.91 2.29 -7.94
CA CYS A 50 -10.90 1.53 -8.68
C CYS A 50 -11.30 0.05 -8.87
N GLY A 51 -12.55 -0.34 -8.57
CA GLY A 51 -13.00 -1.73 -8.67
C GLY A 51 -12.53 -2.64 -7.54
N ARG A 52 -11.86 -2.13 -6.49
CA ARG A 52 -11.35 -2.92 -5.38
C ARG A 52 -12.41 -3.12 -4.31
N PHE A 53 -12.65 -4.37 -3.96
CA PHE A 53 -13.41 -4.70 -2.76
C PHE A 53 -12.57 -4.37 -1.50
N PRO A 54 -13.19 -3.84 -0.44
CA PRO A 54 -12.49 -3.55 0.79
C PRO A 54 -12.04 -4.87 1.45
N LEU A 55 -10.74 -5.17 1.37
CA LEU A 55 -10.14 -6.34 2.00
C LEU A 55 -9.91 -6.11 3.50
N GLY A 56 -10.24 -7.11 4.31
CA GLY A 56 -10.01 -7.18 5.77
C GLY A 56 -11.28 -6.97 6.60
N GLU A 57 -11.66 -7.97 7.38
CA GLU A 57 -12.89 -7.97 8.20
C GLU A 57 -12.81 -7.01 9.40
N LYS A 58 -11.80 -7.18 10.26
CA LYS A 58 -11.72 -6.56 11.60
C LYS A 58 -10.78 -5.36 11.70
N ALA A 59 -10.20 -4.96 10.57
CA ALA A 59 -9.27 -3.85 10.47
C ALA A 59 -8.02 -3.93 11.39
N ILE A 60 -7.64 -5.15 11.79
CA ILE A 60 -6.49 -5.47 12.66
C ILE A 60 -5.15 -5.14 11.99
N GLY A 61 -5.09 -5.13 10.65
CA GLY A 61 -3.85 -4.88 9.90
C GLY A 61 -3.16 -3.57 10.24
N ARG A 62 -3.92 -2.52 10.64
CA ARG A 62 -3.33 -1.23 11.08
C ARG A 62 -2.57 -1.35 12.40
N LEU A 63 -2.88 -2.33 13.25
CA LEU A 63 -2.17 -2.57 14.51
C LEU A 63 -0.70 -2.97 14.29
N GLY A 64 -0.34 -3.40 13.07
CA GLY A 64 1.05 -3.63 12.69
C GLY A 64 1.95 -2.41 12.95
N VAL A 65 1.45 -1.19 12.73
CA VAL A 65 2.27 0.04 12.94
C VAL A 65 2.63 0.24 14.42
N HIS A 66 1.75 -0.16 15.34
CA HIS A 66 1.97 -0.11 16.78
C HIS A 66 2.94 -1.20 17.27
N LYS A 67 3.02 -2.33 16.55
CA LYS A 67 4.01 -3.37 16.82
C LYS A 67 5.41 -2.98 16.33
N LEU A 68 5.49 -2.16 15.28
CA LEU A 68 6.75 -1.80 14.63
C LEU A 68 7.55 -0.74 15.40
N GLY A 69 6.91 0.32 15.92
CA GLY A 69 7.62 1.42 16.57
C GLY A 69 6.88 2.05 17.74
N ASN A 70 7.60 2.86 18.50
CA ASN A 70 7.11 3.57 19.67
C ASN A 70 6.47 4.91 19.32
N LYS A 71 6.86 5.53 18.21
CA LYS A 71 6.27 6.81 17.77
C LYS A 71 5.69 6.66 16.38
N ILE A 72 4.43 7.07 16.24
CA ILE A 72 3.64 6.89 15.02
C ILE A 72 3.07 8.26 14.65
N THR A 73 3.30 8.70 13.42
CA THR A 73 2.67 9.90 12.87
C THR A 73 1.89 9.52 11.61
N LEU A 74 0.59 9.75 11.63
CA LEU A 74 -0.31 9.57 10.49
C LEU A 74 -0.70 10.96 9.98
N ILE A 75 -0.43 11.21 8.71
CA ILE A 75 -0.78 12.47 8.04
C ILE A 75 -1.63 12.11 6.84
N SER A 76 -2.80 12.71 6.71
CA SER A 76 -3.70 12.35 5.62
C SER A 76 -4.50 13.54 5.15
N LYS A 77 -4.78 13.57 3.86
CA LYS A 77 -5.63 14.57 3.23
C LYS A 77 -6.53 13.91 2.20
N SER A 78 -7.81 14.19 2.30
CA SER A 78 -8.83 13.76 1.34
C SER A 78 -9.30 14.95 0.49
N ASN A 79 -9.97 14.66 -0.61
CA ASN A 79 -10.72 15.65 -1.39
C ASN A 79 -12.21 15.70 -1.01
N LYS A 80 -12.60 15.01 0.06
CA LYS A 80 -13.97 15.10 0.59
C LYS A 80 -14.27 16.55 0.93
N ILE A 81 -15.44 16.98 0.51
CA ILE A 81 -16.00 18.26 0.92
C ILE A 81 -16.64 18.00 2.27
N ASP A 82 -16.22 18.76 3.28
CA ASP A 82 -16.87 18.76 4.57
C ASP A 82 -18.29 19.35 4.40
N GLU A 83 -19.30 18.55 4.74
CA GLU A 83 -20.72 18.88 4.49
C GLU A 83 -21.17 20.12 5.28
N ASN A 84 -20.52 20.42 6.41
CA ASN A 84 -20.86 21.56 7.27
C ASN A 84 -20.19 22.85 6.80
N THR A 85 -18.92 22.79 6.41
CA THR A 85 -18.14 23.97 6.02
C THR A 85 -18.14 24.22 4.51
N LYS A 86 -18.62 23.27 3.71
CA LYS A 86 -18.58 23.25 2.23
C LYS A 86 -17.17 23.44 1.65
N GLN A 87 -16.13 23.20 2.44
CA GLN A 87 -14.73 23.30 2.05
C GLN A 87 -14.10 21.92 1.90
N VAL A 88 -13.03 21.85 1.09
CA VAL A 88 -12.24 20.62 0.97
C VAL A 88 -11.57 20.32 2.32
N SER A 89 -11.60 19.05 2.74
CA SER A 89 -11.03 18.63 4.02
C SER A 89 -9.57 19.06 4.17
N LYS A 90 -9.24 19.63 5.32
CA LYS A 90 -7.87 20.01 5.72
C LYS A 90 -6.99 18.76 5.86
N GLU A 91 -5.67 18.98 5.82
CA GLU A 91 -4.72 17.92 6.15
C GLU A 91 -4.77 17.66 7.66
N VAL A 92 -4.97 16.42 8.06
CA VAL A 92 -5.00 16.03 9.47
C VAL A 92 -3.73 15.29 9.82
N LYS A 93 -3.14 15.64 10.96
CA LYS A 93 -1.98 14.98 11.56
C LYS A 93 -2.37 14.38 12.90
N LEU A 94 -2.25 13.07 13.01
CA LEU A 94 -2.33 12.28 14.23
C LEU A 94 -0.91 11.91 14.65
N THR A 95 -0.57 12.15 15.92
CA THR A 95 0.70 11.71 16.52
C THR A 95 0.42 10.87 17.76
N ILE A 96 1.07 9.72 17.84
CA ILE A 96 1.02 8.82 19.00
C ILE A 96 2.45 8.52 19.42
N ASP A 97 2.77 8.76 20.68
CA ASP A 97 4.08 8.47 21.25
C ASP A 97 3.92 7.53 22.44
N TRP A 98 4.14 6.22 22.23
CA TRP A 98 4.05 5.21 23.28
C TRP A 98 5.12 5.35 24.36
N THR A 99 6.15 6.19 24.15
CA THR A 99 7.18 6.41 25.19
C THR A 99 6.68 7.25 26.36
N THR A 100 5.65 8.08 26.14
CA THR A 100 5.08 8.95 27.18
C THR A 100 4.18 8.19 28.15
N LEU A 101 3.66 7.01 27.78
CA LEU A 101 2.88 6.15 28.69
C LEU A 101 3.65 5.69 29.91
N ASN A 102 4.96 5.52 29.81
CA ASN A 102 5.78 5.13 30.95
C ASN A 102 5.95 6.27 31.96
N GLN A 103 5.54 7.50 31.61
CA GLN A 103 5.66 8.70 32.43
C GLN A 103 4.33 9.14 33.04
N THR A 104 3.20 8.61 32.58
CA THR A 104 1.87 8.96 33.07
C THR A 104 1.44 8.03 34.20
N GLN A 105 0.91 8.58 35.29
CA GLN A 105 0.45 7.80 36.44
C GLN A 105 -0.90 7.10 36.19
N THR A 106 -1.66 7.56 35.19
CA THR A 106 -2.94 6.97 34.80
C THR A 106 -3.05 6.80 33.27
N ILE A 107 -3.92 5.89 32.83
CA ILE A 107 -4.18 5.63 31.40
C ILE A 107 -4.95 6.81 30.76
N ASP A 108 -5.74 7.53 31.56
CA ASP A 108 -6.56 8.66 31.12
C ASP A 108 -5.71 9.90 30.73
N ASP A 109 -4.48 9.99 31.24
CA ASP A 109 -3.54 11.07 30.91
C ASP A 109 -2.81 10.87 29.56
N PHE A 110 -3.03 9.73 28.88
CA PHE A 110 -2.41 9.48 27.59
C PHE A 110 -3.08 10.30 26.49
N ALA A 111 -2.57 11.51 26.27
CA ALA A 111 -3.05 12.41 25.24
C ALA A 111 -2.61 11.94 23.84
N ILE A 112 -3.60 11.65 23.00
CA ILE A 112 -3.40 11.45 21.57
C ILE A 112 -3.55 12.82 20.89
N GLU A 113 -2.47 13.32 20.30
CA GLU A 113 -2.49 14.61 19.60
C GLU A 113 -3.08 14.45 18.20
N VAL A 114 -4.22 15.12 17.97
CA VAL A 114 -4.81 15.25 16.64
C VAL A 114 -4.91 16.72 16.30
N THR A 115 -4.27 17.11 15.20
CA THR A 115 -4.20 18.49 14.74
C THR A 115 -4.68 18.58 13.29
N GLU A 116 -5.49 19.59 13.00
CA GLU A 116 -5.80 19.97 11.63
C GLU A 116 -4.83 21.07 11.20
N ASN A 117 -4.13 20.84 10.10
CA ASN A 117 -3.21 21.83 9.56
C ASN A 117 -4.01 22.79 8.66
N ASP A 118 -4.10 24.05 9.05
CA ASP A 118 -4.70 25.11 8.23
C ASP A 118 -4.01 25.25 6.87
N MET A 119 -2.69 25.05 6.84
CA MET A 119 -1.90 24.91 5.63
C MET A 119 -1.31 23.50 5.53
N PRO A 120 -1.55 22.76 4.42
CA PRO A 120 -1.06 21.40 4.28
C PRO A 120 0.48 21.37 4.17
N ASN A 121 1.12 20.55 5.01
CA ASN A 121 2.57 20.42 5.05
C ASN A 121 3.10 19.38 4.06
N TYR A 122 2.33 18.31 3.79
CA TYR A 122 2.78 17.20 2.93
C TYR A 122 1.93 17.06 1.66
N PHE A 123 0.64 17.32 1.74
CA PHE A 123 -0.29 17.22 0.61
C PHE A 123 -0.72 18.61 0.14
N THR A 124 0.23 19.36 -0.43
CA THR A 124 0.01 20.72 -0.97
C THR A 124 -0.82 20.73 -2.25
N GLY A 125 -1.52 21.84 -2.50
CA GLY A 125 -2.43 22.00 -3.63
C GLY A 125 -3.55 20.95 -3.66
N ARG A 126 -3.77 20.33 -4.82
CA ARG A 126 -4.79 19.29 -5.04
C ARG A 126 -4.33 17.86 -4.72
N ARG A 127 -3.15 17.69 -4.10
CA ARG A 127 -2.63 16.36 -3.74
C ARG A 127 -3.47 15.77 -2.61
N ILE A 128 -3.74 14.46 -2.71
CA ILE A 128 -4.42 13.65 -1.69
C ILE A 128 -3.58 12.43 -1.38
N GLY A 129 -3.79 11.85 -0.19
CA GLY A 129 -3.11 10.62 0.20
C GLY A 129 -2.95 10.50 1.69
N THR A 130 -2.22 9.46 2.08
CA THR A 130 -1.95 9.13 3.47
C THR A 130 -0.47 8.79 3.62
N LYS A 131 0.16 9.38 4.63
CA LYS A 131 1.55 9.18 5.01
C LYS A 131 1.58 8.64 6.42
N ILE A 132 2.26 7.51 6.60
CA ILE A 132 2.51 6.92 7.92
C ILE A 132 4.01 6.97 8.16
N ILE A 133 4.40 7.51 9.30
CA ILE A 133 5.78 7.59 9.75
C ILE A 133 5.87 6.79 11.04
N ILE A 134 6.80 5.84 11.10
CA ILE A 134 7.05 5.00 12.26
C ILE A 134 8.49 5.25 12.70
N GLU A 135 8.66 5.65 13.95
CA GLU A 135 9.93 6.02 14.57
C GLU A 135 10.12 5.26 15.88
N GLY A 136 11.37 5.11 16.31
CA GLY A 136 11.71 4.36 17.52
C GLY A 136 11.30 2.90 17.40
N LEU A 137 11.84 2.20 16.40
CA LEU A 137 11.49 0.79 16.14
C LEU A 137 11.74 -0.07 17.38
N LYS A 138 10.76 -0.90 17.75
CA LYS A 138 10.82 -1.74 18.96
C LYS A 138 11.83 -2.88 18.85
N THR A 139 12.12 -3.31 17.63
CA THR A 139 13.11 -4.34 17.31
C THR A 139 14.21 -3.75 16.45
N LYS A 140 15.43 -4.27 16.60
CA LYS A 140 16.51 -3.96 15.67
C LYS A 140 16.22 -4.64 14.33
N TRP A 141 16.26 -3.85 13.28
CA TRP A 141 16.15 -4.35 11.90
C TRP A 141 17.54 -4.40 11.29
N ASP A 142 18.00 -5.60 10.98
CA ASP A 142 19.26 -5.79 10.27
C ASP A 142 19.08 -5.68 8.74
N ARG A 143 20.21 -5.65 8.03
CA ARG A 143 20.22 -5.58 6.56
C ARG A 143 19.47 -6.74 5.90
N ARG A 144 19.50 -7.94 6.49
CA ARG A 144 18.85 -9.13 5.91
C ARG A 144 17.34 -8.98 5.98
N GLN A 145 16.79 -8.63 7.14
CA GLN A 145 15.37 -8.42 7.37
C GLN A 145 14.82 -7.30 6.50
N ILE A 146 15.55 -6.18 6.36
CA ILE A 146 15.12 -5.06 5.51
C ILE A 146 15.05 -5.47 4.03
N ARG A 147 16.03 -6.26 3.55
CA ARG A 147 16.03 -6.77 2.17
C ARG A 147 14.95 -7.84 1.94
N GLU A 148 14.55 -8.57 2.97
CA GLU A 148 13.41 -9.49 2.91
C GLU A 148 12.09 -8.73 2.77
N VAL A 149 11.90 -7.66 3.56
CA VAL A 149 10.75 -6.76 3.41
C VAL A 149 10.68 -6.19 1.99
N TYR A 150 11.82 -5.77 1.42
CA TYR A 150 11.87 -5.32 0.03
C TYR A 150 11.29 -6.37 -0.92
N ARG A 151 11.75 -7.63 -0.85
CA ARG A 151 11.26 -8.70 -1.75
C ARG A 151 9.76 -8.93 -1.61
N ASN A 152 9.28 -9.00 -0.36
CA ASN A 152 7.87 -9.22 -0.05
C ASN A 152 6.98 -8.07 -0.55
N LEU A 153 7.47 -6.83 -0.50
CA LEU A 153 6.76 -5.66 -1.00
C LEU A 153 6.81 -5.60 -2.54
N THR A 154 7.96 -5.93 -3.15
CA THR A 154 8.09 -5.98 -4.61
C THR A 154 7.17 -7.03 -5.22
N SER A 155 6.92 -8.16 -4.55
CA SER A 155 5.97 -9.17 -5.01
C SER A 155 4.50 -8.75 -4.97
N LEU A 156 4.16 -7.62 -4.33
CA LEU A 156 2.80 -7.08 -4.36
C LEU A 156 2.49 -6.32 -5.65
N ASN A 157 3.50 -6.00 -6.45
CA ASN A 157 3.29 -5.39 -7.76
C ASN A 157 2.67 -6.41 -8.72
N SER A 158 1.60 -6.00 -9.40
CA SER A 158 0.90 -6.87 -10.34
C SER A 158 1.65 -6.94 -11.68
N PRO A 159 1.84 -8.15 -12.26
CA PRO A 159 2.44 -8.29 -13.59
C PRO A 159 1.48 -7.93 -14.73
N PHE A 160 0.18 -7.84 -14.43
CA PHE A 160 -0.89 -7.59 -15.40
C PHE A 160 -1.11 -6.08 -15.61
N SER A 161 -0.82 -5.61 -16.82
CA SER A 161 -1.09 -4.24 -17.25
C SER A 161 -2.53 -4.11 -17.76
N GLY A 162 -3.25 -3.06 -17.34
CA GLY A 162 -4.53 -2.66 -17.95
C GLY A 162 -5.79 -2.92 -17.14
N ALA A 163 -5.71 -3.52 -15.96
CA ALA A 163 -6.84 -3.50 -15.02
C ALA A 163 -6.96 -2.08 -14.43
N ASN A 164 -8.19 -1.60 -14.16
CA ASN A 164 -8.48 -0.39 -13.36
C ASN A 164 -7.91 -0.42 -11.91
N ASP A 165 -7.12 -1.45 -11.60
CA ASP A 165 -6.59 -1.85 -10.31
C ASP A 165 -5.05 -1.70 -10.23
N ALA A 166 -4.45 -0.74 -10.94
CA ALA A 166 -3.00 -0.52 -10.90
C ALA A 166 -2.55 -0.05 -9.49
N PHE A 167 -2.25 -0.99 -8.59
CA PHE A 167 -1.51 -0.73 -7.37
C PHE A 167 -0.01 -0.85 -7.67
N LYS A 168 0.73 0.21 -7.38
CA LYS A 168 2.19 0.21 -7.47
C LYS A 168 2.79 0.47 -6.10
N VAL A 169 3.70 -0.40 -5.70
CA VAL A 169 4.52 -0.28 -4.50
C VAL A 169 5.89 0.22 -4.93
N ASP A 170 6.19 1.46 -4.55
CA ASP A 170 7.52 2.06 -4.70
C ASP A 170 8.26 1.98 -3.35
N ILE A 171 9.45 1.39 -3.35
CA ILE A 171 10.25 1.16 -2.13
C ILE A 171 11.55 1.93 -2.27
N THR A 172 11.88 2.73 -1.25
CA THR A 172 13.11 3.53 -1.21
C THR A 172 13.82 3.40 0.13
N SER A 173 15.12 3.61 0.14
CA SER A 173 15.94 3.68 1.36
C SER A 173 16.85 4.89 1.28
N ASN A 174 17.19 5.45 2.43
CA ASN A 174 18.20 6.51 2.58
C ASN A 174 19.64 5.98 2.54
N SER A 175 19.82 4.70 2.19
CA SER A 175 21.12 4.03 2.13
C SER A 175 21.09 2.93 1.07
N ASP A 176 22.26 2.40 0.73
CA ASP A 176 22.46 1.39 -0.32
C ASP A 176 22.02 -0.03 0.09
N LEU A 177 20.96 -0.15 0.89
CA LEU A 177 20.43 -1.42 1.38
C LEU A 177 19.82 -2.26 0.27
N PHE A 178 19.31 -1.64 -0.80
CA PHE A 178 18.64 -2.32 -1.91
C PHE A 178 19.51 -2.50 -3.14
N VAL A 179 20.76 -2.01 -3.13
CA VAL A 179 21.70 -2.24 -4.24
C VAL A 179 21.86 -3.74 -4.49
N GLY A 180 21.82 -4.11 -5.78
CA GLY A 180 21.90 -5.50 -6.25
C GLY A 180 20.65 -6.35 -5.96
N LEU A 181 19.52 -5.76 -5.55
CA LEU A 181 18.24 -6.46 -5.57
C LEU A 181 17.53 -6.18 -6.89
N PRO A 182 16.88 -7.19 -7.49
CA PRO A 182 16.11 -7.00 -8.71
C PRO A 182 14.85 -6.17 -8.40
N SER A 183 14.55 -5.22 -9.27
CA SER A 183 13.27 -4.52 -9.33
C SER A 183 12.15 -5.46 -9.76
N PHE A 184 10.91 -4.96 -9.69
CA PHE A 184 9.77 -5.74 -10.19
C PHE A 184 9.90 -6.03 -11.69
N GLU A 185 10.33 -5.05 -12.47
CA GLU A 185 10.58 -5.16 -13.89
C GLU A 185 11.68 -6.18 -14.18
N ASP A 186 12.80 -6.16 -13.43
CA ASP A 186 13.87 -7.16 -13.57
C ASP A 186 13.35 -8.59 -13.33
N ILE A 187 12.49 -8.77 -12.32
CA ILE A 187 11.87 -10.07 -12.02
C ILE A 187 10.94 -10.49 -13.17
N LYS A 188 10.12 -9.57 -13.67
CA LYS A 188 9.19 -9.84 -14.77
C LYS A 188 9.93 -10.23 -16.05
N GLU A 189 11.04 -9.58 -16.36
CA GLU A 189 11.86 -9.86 -17.55
C GLU A 189 12.72 -11.11 -17.38
N SER A 190 13.06 -11.50 -16.14
CA SER A 190 13.82 -12.73 -15.87
C SER A 190 13.04 -14.03 -16.13
N GLY A 191 11.72 -13.94 -16.32
CA GLY A 191 10.86 -15.08 -16.61
C GLY A 191 11.30 -15.81 -17.89
N PHE A 192 11.25 -17.13 -17.87
CA PHE A 192 11.54 -17.93 -19.06
C PHE A 192 10.33 -18.12 -19.96
N TYR A 193 9.13 -18.12 -19.37
CA TYR A 193 7.91 -18.50 -20.05
C TYR A 193 6.90 -17.37 -19.95
N PHE A 194 6.39 -16.94 -21.10
CA PHE A 194 5.41 -15.88 -21.23
C PHE A 194 4.17 -16.45 -21.89
N GLY A 195 3.04 -16.38 -21.18
CA GLY A 195 1.75 -16.80 -21.69
C GLY A 195 0.79 -15.61 -21.80
N HIS A 196 0.02 -15.57 -22.87
CA HIS A 196 -1.11 -14.68 -23.03
C HIS A 196 -2.33 -15.51 -23.38
N CYS A 197 -3.43 -15.31 -22.66
CA CYS A 197 -4.67 -16.03 -22.86
C CYS A 197 -5.83 -15.05 -22.77
N VAL A 198 -6.73 -15.08 -23.75
CA VAL A 198 -7.99 -14.35 -23.74
C VAL A 198 -9.12 -15.37 -23.65
N LEU A 199 -9.89 -15.28 -22.58
CA LEU A 199 -11.07 -16.11 -22.34
C LEU A 199 -12.32 -15.28 -22.59
N LYS A 200 -13.31 -15.86 -23.25
CA LYS A 200 -14.65 -15.28 -23.38
C LYS A 200 -15.69 -16.37 -23.22
N ASN A 201 -16.60 -16.14 -22.26
CA ASN A 201 -17.55 -17.14 -21.79
C ASN A 201 -16.82 -18.42 -21.34
N ASP A 202 -17.03 -19.51 -22.05
CA ASP A 202 -16.51 -20.85 -21.83
C ASP A 202 -15.41 -21.24 -22.85
N ARG A 203 -14.90 -20.28 -23.64
CA ARG A 203 -13.93 -20.55 -24.72
C ARG A 203 -12.66 -19.71 -24.60
N ILE A 204 -11.56 -20.28 -25.10
CA ILE A 204 -10.29 -19.58 -25.32
C ILE A 204 -10.36 -18.93 -26.71
N GLU A 205 -10.35 -17.59 -26.76
CA GLU A 205 -10.34 -16.83 -28.02
C GLU A 205 -8.93 -16.58 -28.55
N ASP A 206 -7.95 -16.36 -27.66
CA ASP A 206 -6.53 -16.21 -28.03
C ASP A 206 -5.67 -16.94 -27.01
N PHE A 207 -4.65 -17.64 -27.48
CA PHE A 207 -3.62 -18.24 -26.64
C PHE A 207 -2.27 -18.15 -27.35
N ARG A 208 -1.34 -17.44 -26.70
CA ARG A 208 0.02 -17.26 -27.15
C ARG A 208 0.97 -17.69 -26.05
N TYR A 209 1.99 -18.45 -26.43
CA TYR A 209 2.99 -18.92 -25.50
C TYR A 209 4.38 -18.76 -26.11
N GLU A 210 5.28 -18.16 -25.34
CA GLU A 210 6.64 -17.84 -25.76
C GLU A 210 7.64 -18.24 -24.67
N PHE A 211 8.64 -19.03 -25.06
CA PHE A 211 9.81 -19.31 -24.25
C PHE A 211 10.96 -18.35 -24.62
N LYS A 212 11.40 -17.53 -23.68
CA LYS A 212 12.55 -16.62 -23.80
C LYS A 212 13.68 -17.10 -22.89
N PRO A 213 14.61 -17.93 -23.40
CA PRO A 213 15.79 -18.32 -22.62
C PRO A 213 16.69 -17.10 -22.37
N TRP A 214 17.42 -17.12 -21.26
CA TRP A 214 18.49 -16.15 -21.04
C TRP A 214 19.57 -16.30 -22.11
N THR A 215 20.22 -15.19 -22.47
CA THR A 215 21.29 -15.17 -23.47
C THR A 215 22.46 -16.10 -23.12
N SER A 216 22.68 -16.37 -21.83
CA SER A 216 23.67 -17.34 -21.33
C SER A 216 23.30 -18.80 -21.61
N LEU A 217 22.03 -19.12 -21.89
CA LEU A 217 21.54 -20.46 -22.20
C LEU A 217 21.59 -20.76 -23.71
N TYR A 218 22.73 -20.48 -24.34
CA TYR A 218 22.95 -20.66 -25.79
C TYR A 218 22.78 -22.10 -26.30
N LYS A 219 22.78 -23.08 -25.40
CA LYS A 219 22.56 -24.51 -25.72
C LYS A 219 21.08 -24.90 -25.79
N VAL A 220 20.18 -24.07 -25.27
CA VAL A 220 18.74 -24.34 -25.30
C VAL A 220 18.18 -23.79 -26.61
N ARG A 221 17.82 -24.69 -27.53
CA ARG A 221 17.14 -24.32 -28.78
C ARG A 221 15.65 -24.14 -28.52
N TYR A 222 15.06 -23.08 -29.08
CA TYR A 222 13.64 -22.69 -28.97
C TYR A 222 12.69 -23.91 -28.94
N ILE A 223 12.15 -24.20 -27.75
CA ILE A 223 11.16 -25.26 -27.55
C ILE A 223 9.79 -24.61 -27.70
N PHE A 224 9.26 -24.63 -28.93
CA PHE A 224 7.88 -24.30 -29.32
C PHE A 224 7.31 -22.95 -28.88
N THR A 225 7.26 -21.98 -29.80
CA THR A 225 6.40 -20.80 -29.69
C THR A 225 5.07 -21.10 -30.39
N ILE A 226 3.96 -21.20 -29.65
CA ILE A 226 2.62 -21.30 -30.24
C ILE A 226 2.09 -19.87 -30.36
N ASN A 227 2.11 -19.33 -31.58
CA ASN A 227 1.77 -17.93 -31.84
C ASN A 227 0.26 -17.70 -32.07
N HIS A 228 -0.52 -18.76 -32.29
CA HIS A 228 -1.97 -18.65 -32.50
C HIS A 228 -2.64 -20.04 -32.45
N LEU A 229 -3.59 -20.22 -31.53
CA LEU A 229 -4.58 -21.30 -31.58
C LEU A 229 -5.95 -20.65 -31.82
N SER A 230 -6.29 -20.38 -33.08
CA SER A 230 -7.69 -20.12 -33.44
C SER A 230 -8.44 -21.44 -33.44
N LEU A 231 -9.13 -21.73 -32.35
CA LEU A 231 -10.15 -22.77 -32.34
C LEU A 231 -11.34 -22.23 -33.16
N LEU A 232 -11.33 -22.49 -34.47
CA LEU A 232 -12.53 -22.36 -35.34
C LEU A 232 -13.58 -23.41 -34.89
N PRO A 233 -14.86 -23.11 -35.11
CA PRO A 233 -15.93 -23.00 -34.09
C PRO A 233 -16.36 -24.25 -33.34
#